data_AF-A0AAU4U2P8-F1
#
_entry.id   AF-A0AAU4U2P8-F1
#
_cell.length_a   1.000
_cell.length_b   1.000
_cell.length_c   1.000
_cell.angle_alpha   90.00
_cell.angle_beta   90.00
_cell.angle_gamma   90.00
#
_symmetry.space_group_name_H-M   'P 1'
#
loop_
_entity.id
_entity.type
_entity.pdbx_description
1 polymer ?
#
loop_
_entity_poly.entity_id
_entity_poly.type
_entity_poly.pdbx_seq_one_letter_code
_entity_poly.pdbx_strand_id
1 'polypeptide(L)' 'MGAAVEALLARVRWARAGLVAAVEAGDPYAVAVAQDELDDAVRLAQGYGLDVEAAGGIEE' A
#
# COMPACT_ATOMS: atom_id res chain seq x y z
N MET A 1 4.51 7.24 -20.10
CA MET A 1 3.57 6.61 -19.14
C MET A 1 4.27 5.86 -17.99
N GLY A 2 5.59 6.01 -17.77
CA GLY A 2 6.33 5.26 -16.73
C GLY A 2 6.36 5.95 -15.35
N ALA A 3 6.67 7.25 -15.30
CA ALA A 3 6.84 7.97 -14.02
C ALA A 3 5.56 7.99 -13.14
N ALA A 4 4.37 8.10 -13.74
CA ALA A 4 3.12 8.05 -13.00
C ALA A 4 2.85 6.66 -12.40
N VAL A 5 3.13 5.60 -13.16
CA VAL A 5 3.03 4.22 -12.69
C VAL A 5 4.02 3.95 -11.55
N GLU A 6 5.27 4.39 -11.72
CA GLU A 6 6.29 4.28 -10.66
C GLU A 6 5.89 5.03 -9.39
N ALA A 7 5.29 6.22 -9.52
CA ALA A 7 4.79 6.98 -8.39
C ALA A 7 3.64 6.27 -7.66
N LEU A 8 2.71 5.66 -8.39
CA LEU A 8 1.63 4.85 -7.82
C LEU A 8 2.17 3.63 -7.06
N LEU A 9 3.10 2.89 -7.68
CA LEU A 9 3.75 1.75 -7.04
C LEU A 9 4.59 2.16 -5.83
N ALA A 10 5.28 3.31 -5.89
CA ALA A 10 6.01 3.87 -4.76
C ALA A 10 5.05 4.21 -3.62
N ARG A 11 3.90 4.83 -3.91
CA ARG A 11 2.88 5.14 -2.90
C ARG A 11 2.41 3.88 -2.18
N VAL A 12 2.11 2.80 -2.90
CA VAL A 12 1.72 1.51 -2.30
C VAL A 12 2.83 0.98 -1.38
N ARG A 13 4.09 1.02 -1.81
CA ARG A 13 5.22 0.59 -0.96
C ARG A 13 5.35 1.42 0.31
N TRP A 14 5.20 2.74 0.21
CA TRP A 14 5.23 3.64 1.36
C TRP A 14 4.10 3.36 2.35
N ALA A 15 2.87 3.14 1.86
CA ALA A 15 1.74 2.81 2.72
C ALA A 15 1.92 1.46 3.43
N ARG A 16 2.44 0.43 2.73
CA ARG A 16 2.80 -0.86 3.34
C ARG A 16 3.85 -0.70 4.46
N ALA A 17 4.90 0.08 4.20
CA ALA A 17 5.93 0.35 5.20
C ALA A 17 5.37 1.12 6.42
N GLY A 18 4.48 2.09 6.19
CA GLY A 18 3.80 2.82 7.25
C GLY A 18 2.93 1.91 8.13
N LEU A 19 2.21 0.96 7.51
CA LEU A 19 1.42 -0.02 8.25
C LEU A 19 2.30 -0.93 9.11
N VAL A 20 3.40 -1.45 8.59
CA VAL A 20 4.36 -2.25 9.36
C VAL A 20 4.88 -1.46 10.55
N ALA A 21 5.30 -0.21 10.34
CA ALA A 21 5.81 0.65 11.42
C ALA A 21 4.76 0.91 12.51
N ALA A 22 3.49 1.12 12.12
CA ALA A 22 2.39 1.31 13.08
C ALA A 22 2.11 0.05 13.91
N VAL A 23 2.18 -1.13 13.28
CA VAL A 23 2.05 -2.42 13.98
C VAL A 23 3.21 -2.63 14.96
N GLU A 24 4.45 -2.38 14.53
CA GLU A 24 5.63 -2.50 15.39
C GLU A 24 5.61 -1.52 16.57
N ALA A 25 5.06 -0.32 16.37
CA ALA A 25 4.86 0.66 17.43
C ALA A 25 3.72 0.30 18.41
N GLY A 26 2.88 -0.69 18.06
CA GLY A 26 1.74 -1.08 18.87
C GLY A 26 0.67 0.01 19.03
N ASP A 27 0.53 0.88 18.03
CA ASP A 27 -0.45 1.97 18.02
C ASP A 27 -1.68 1.58 17.18
N PRO A 28 -2.80 1.16 17.80
CA PRO A 28 -3.97 0.68 17.07
C PRO A 28 -4.65 1.75 16.21
N TYR A 29 -4.56 3.02 16.63
CA TYR A 29 -5.12 4.12 15.86
C TYR A 29 -4.27 4.37 14.62
N ALA A 30 -2.94 4.42 14.76
CA ALA A 30 -2.04 4.56 13.63
C ALA A 30 -2.15 3.37 12.66
N VAL A 31 -2.38 2.15 13.16
CA VAL A 31 -2.64 0.98 12.33
C VAL A 31 -3.90 1.18 11.47
N ALA A 32 -5.02 1.61 12.07
CA ALA A 32 -6.25 1.85 11.34
C ALA A 32 -6.09 2.92 10.25
N VAL A 33 -5.38 4.01 10.55
CA VAL A 33 -5.06 5.06 9.56
C VAL A 33 -4.18 4.52 8.44
N ALA A 34 -3.14 3.75 8.77
CA ALA A 34 -2.23 3.21 7.77
C ALA A 34 -2.88 2.14 6.88
N GLN A 35 -3.87 1.40 7.39
CA GLN A 35 -4.69 0.47 6.60
C GLN A 35 -5.54 1.21 5.57
N ASP A 36 -6.25 2.27 5.97
CA ASP A 36 -7.07 3.08 5.06
C ASP A 36 -6.21 3.72 3.94
N GLU A 37 -5.03 4.24 4.28
CA GLU A 37 -4.08 4.79 3.31
C GLU A 37 -3.52 3.73 2.35
N LEU A 38 -3.30 2.50 2.82
CA LEU A 38 -2.89 1.39 1.97
C LEU A 38 -4.01 1.00 1.00
N ASP A 39 -5.24 0.88 1.49
CA ASP A 39 -6.41 0.56 0.67
C ASP A 39 -6.64 1.63 -0.40
N ASP A 40 -6.50 2.91 -0.05
CA ASP A 40 -6.57 4.04 -0.98
C ASP A 40 -5.48 3.98 -2.06
N ALA A 41 -4.24 3.70 -1.66
CA ALA A 41 -3.12 3.60 -2.60
C ALA A 41 -3.30 2.41 -3.57
N VAL A 42 -3.78 1.27 -3.06
CA VAL A 42 -4.07 0.06 -3.86
C VAL A 42 -5.21 0.34 -4.83
N ARG A 43 -6.34 0.88 -4.36
CA ARG A 43 -7.51 1.19 -5.18
C ARG A 43 -7.15 2.18 -6.30
N LEU A 44 -6.35 3.18 -5.99
CA LEU A 44 -5.87 4.13 -7.01
C LEU A 44 -5.01 3.41 -8.05
N ALA A 45 -4.03 2.60 -7.65
CA ALA A 45 -3.17 1.86 -8.57
C ALA A 45 -3.97 0.92 -9.48
N GLN A 46 -4.94 0.18 -8.92
CA GLN A 46 -5.85 -0.69 -9.67
C GLN A 46 -6.73 0.10 -10.66
N GLY A 47 -7.15 1.31 -10.30
CA GLY A 47 -7.87 2.22 -11.21
C GLY A 47 -7.07 2.59 -12.46
N TYR A 48 -5.74 2.49 -12.42
CA TYR A 48 -4.83 2.65 -13.58
C TYR A 48 -4.46 1.32 -14.25
N GLY A 49 -5.09 0.20 -13.86
CA GLY A 49 -4.82 -1.13 -14.39
C GLY A 49 -3.54 -1.78 -13.86
N LEU A 50 -3.02 -1.31 -12.72
CA LEU A 50 -1.85 -1.91 -12.08
C LEU A 50 -2.28 -3.05 -11.15
N ASP A 51 -1.71 -4.24 -11.35
CA ASP A 51 -1.86 -5.34 -10.39
C ASP A 51 -0.82 -5.18 -9.27
N VAL A 52 -1.32 -4.79 -8.09
CA VAL A 52 -0.54 -4.55 -6.87
C VAL A 52 -0.74 -5.64 -5.80
N GLU A 53 -1.65 -6.59 -6.05
CA GLU A 53 -1.93 -7.76 -5.19
C GLU A 53 -0.89 -8.86 -5.43
N ALA A 54 -0.49 -9.08 -6.68
CA ALA A 54 0.53 -10.05 -7.07
C ALA A 54 1.93 -9.80 -6.43
N ALA A 55 2.17 -8.60 -5.90
CA ALA A 55 3.43 -8.25 -5.24
C ALA A 55 3.46 -8.56 -3.73
N GLY A 56 2.37 -9.08 -3.15
CA GLY A 56 2.26 -9.34 -1.70
C GLY A 56 1.57 -10.64 -1.31
N GLY A 57 1.09 -11.43 -2.27
CA GLY A 57 0.51 -12.75 -2.01
C GLY A 57 1.60 -13.79 -1.77
N ILE A 58 1.78 -14.18 -0.52
CA ILE A 58 2.32 -15.50 -0.19
C ILE A 58 1.39 -16.51 -0.88
N GLU A 59 1.91 -17.20 -1.89
CA GLU A 59 1.31 -18.40 -2.45
C GLU A 59 1.08 -19.40 -1.30
N GLU A 60 -0.15 -19.87 -1.13
CA GLU A 60 -0.50 -20.94 -0.18
C GLU A 60 0.01 -22.29 -0.65
#